data_AF-A0AAD7C0X0-F1
#
_entry.id   AF-A0AAD7C0X0-F1
#
_cell.length_a   1.000
_cell.length_b   1.000
_cell.length_c   1.000
_cell.angle_alpha   90.00
_cell.angle_beta   90.00
_cell.angle_gamma   90.00
#
_symmetry.space_group_name_H-M   'P 1'
#
loop_
_entity.id
_entity.type
_entity.pdbx_description
1 polymer ?
#
loop_
_entity_poly.entity_id
_entity_poly.type
_entity_poly.pdbx_seq_one_letter_code
_entity_poly.pdbx_strand_id
1 'polypeptide(L)'
;MRSPLICTALFALHTLATPSWTSTPFNPAAIPLTVRSPYLSTWLPQGEGVALNDAWPTHWAGKVAAWTGFVSVDGQQYKFLGGAGVGDVPFTTATQKSFNFTSTQSIFVLSAGPVDLTVTFLSPVETDLVKLSIPLAYMDVSFSSTDGKTHDVKVYSDITGEWLTGDDSWDLQWETTTKGIVSHEISFQYPAMWQEVNDHIAYASATLVLCASFNSISDGSLYYSTLPGKGVMYQTGPDVFVRGNFLSNSSLPNTKDTLFRATSDAWPVFALAKDFGKVKTGSVVFSIGHIRDPAVEYVLPNGKMQSRSLYFWSKFSTAAAVVSRALPRCIDAVPGKPIGQPPTPAHPVEGIRRIIQPQGLKYILLDERPKRGFGGEQERGEGRQDTVHHVRVLEHRAEGRGGLE
;
A
#
# COMPACT_ATOMS: atom_id res chain seq x y z
N MET A 1 -78.66 22.47 1.32
CA MET A 1 -77.36 23.15 1.14
C MET A 1 -76.77 23.40 2.50
N ARG A 2 -75.83 22.55 2.94
CA ARG A 2 -75.15 22.63 4.25
C ARG A 2 -73.66 22.80 3.97
N SER A 3 -73.10 23.87 4.51
CA SER A 3 -71.68 24.20 4.48
C SER A 3 -70.90 23.30 5.44
N PRO A 4 -69.69 22.80 5.09
CA PRO A 4 -68.72 22.41 6.09
C PRO A 4 -67.53 23.37 6.08
N LEU A 5 -67.29 23.99 7.24
CA LEU A 5 -66.05 24.68 7.57
C LEU A 5 -64.86 23.73 7.36
N ILE A 6 -63.92 24.13 6.52
CA ILE A 6 -62.62 23.46 6.45
C ILE A 6 -61.75 24.06 7.55
N CYS A 7 -61.60 23.31 8.65
CA CYS A 7 -60.63 23.58 9.70
C CYS A 7 -59.21 23.49 9.13
N THR A 8 -58.50 24.61 9.17
CA THR A 8 -57.07 24.73 8.89
C THR A 8 -56.29 23.99 9.98
N ALA A 9 -55.88 22.75 9.73
CA ALA A 9 -54.91 22.06 10.58
C ALA A 9 -53.50 22.56 10.20
N LEU A 10 -52.98 23.53 10.95
CA LEU A 10 -51.55 23.84 10.98
C LEU A 10 -50.81 22.58 11.47
N PHE A 11 -50.26 21.79 10.56
CA PHE A 11 -49.20 20.86 10.92
C PHE A 11 -47.95 21.69 11.18
N ALA A 12 -47.60 21.85 12.46
CA ALA A 12 -46.31 22.33 12.89
C ALA A 12 -45.24 21.41 12.29
N LEU A 13 -44.53 21.91 11.28
CA LEU A 13 -43.35 21.27 10.72
C LEU A 13 -42.33 21.20 11.86
N HIS A 14 -42.21 20.04 12.50
CA HIS A 14 -41.15 19.79 13.45
C HIS A 14 -39.84 19.88 12.67
N THR A 15 -39.04 20.88 12.98
CA THR A 15 -37.66 21.00 12.53
C THR A 15 -36.93 19.74 13.00
N LEU A 16 -36.69 18.78 12.10
CA LEU A 16 -35.69 17.74 12.34
C LEU A 16 -34.33 18.44 12.30
N ALA A 17 -33.90 18.94 13.45
CA ALA A 17 -32.53 19.36 13.66
C ALA A 17 -31.64 18.12 13.57
N THR A 18 -31.08 17.89 12.38
CA THR A 18 -29.82 17.16 12.23
C THR A 18 -28.88 18.18 11.60
N PRO A 19 -27.77 18.59 12.24
CA PRO A 19 -26.75 17.67 12.72
C PRO A 19 -26.04 18.10 14.02
N SER A 20 -25.58 17.14 14.82
CA SER A 20 -24.43 17.39 15.70
C SER A 20 -23.41 16.28 15.51
N TRP A 21 -22.53 16.47 14.54
CA TRP A 21 -21.28 15.74 14.46
C TRP A 21 -20.30 16.28 15.51
N THR A 22 -19.58 15.40 16.20
CA THR A 22 -18.28 15.73 16.80
C THR A 22 -17.42 14.47 16.74
N SER A 23 -16.17 14.63 16.33
CA SER A 23 -15.18 13.56 16.29
C SER A 23 -13.86 14.12 16.83
N THR A 24 -13.79 14.35 18.14
CA THR A 24 -12.55 14.81 18.80
C THR A 24 -12.50 14.35 20.27
N PRO A 25 -11.49 13.56 20.66
CA PRO A 25 -10.56 12.83 19.80
C PRO A 25 -11.29 11.71 19.04
N PHE A 26 -11.12 11.63 17.71
CA PHE A 26 -11.62 10.51 16.92
C PHE A 26 -10.57 9.40 16.88
N ASN A 27 -10.99 8.19 17.22
CA ASN A 27 -10.19 6.99 17.05
C ASN A 27 -10.79 6.20 15.87
N PRO A 28 -10.18 6.25 14.65
CA PRO A 28 -10.74 5.50 13.52
C PRO A 28 -10.71 3.99 13.80
N ALA A 29 -11.67 3.26 13.23
CA ALA A 29 -11.68 1.80 13.36
C ALA A 29 -10.44 1.14 12.70
N ALA A 30 -9.88 1.79 11.67
CA ALA A 30 -8.65 1.40 11.01
C ALA A 30 -7.88 2.63 10.50
N ILE A 31 -6.56 2.61 10.63
CA ILE A 31 -5.68 3.69 10.15
C ILE A 31 -5.07 3.29 8.81
N PRO A 32 -5.13 4.14 7.76
CA PRO A 32 -4.45 3.85 6.51
C PRO A 32 -2.93 3.88 6.70
N LEU A 33 -2.22 2.81 6.36
CA LEU A 33 -0.75 2.83 6.31
C LEU A 33 -0.31 3.09 4.87
N THR A 34 -0.69 2.23 3.93
CA THR A 34 -0.35 2.40 2.50
C THR A 34 -1.61 2.27 1.67
N VAL A 35 -1.99 3.32 0.94
CA VAL A 35 -3.20 3.34 0.10
C VAL A 35 -2.87 3.96 -1.25
N ARG A 36 -2.55 3.13 -2.24
CA ARG A 36 -2.20 3.58 -3.60
C ARG A 36 -2.97 2.88 -4.71
N SER A 37 -3.40 1.64 -4.48
CA SER A 37 -4.21 0.86 -5.41
C SER A 37 -5.00 -0.19 -4.62
N PRO A 38 -5.99 -0.87 -5.23
CA PRO A 38 -6.69 -1.98 -4.56
C PRO A 38 -5.74 -3.07 -4.03
N TYR A 39 -4.61 -3.29 -4.72
CA TYR A 39 -3.60 -4.27 -4.32
C TYR A 39 -2.59 -3.73 -3.29
N LEU A 40 -2.40 -2.40 -3.24
CA LEU A 40 -1.58 -1.72 -2.23
C LEU A 40 -2.47 -0.85 -1.34
N SER A 41 -3.23 -1.52 -0.48
CA SER A 41 -4.19 -0.93 0.45
C SER A 41 -4.13 -1.68 1.78
N THR A 42 -3.25 -1.22 2.66
CA THR A 42 -2.91 -1.84 3.95
C THR A 42 -3.19 -0.87 5.09
N TRP A 43 -3.81 -1.38 6.14
CA TRP A 43 -4.40 -0.64 7.23
C TRP A 43 -3.97 -1.23 8.57
N LEU A 44 -3.80 -0.39 9.59
CA LEU A 44 -3.67 -0.84 10.98
C LEU A 44 -5.08 -1.06 11.54
N PRO A 45 -5.46 -2.28 11.96
CA PRO A 45 -6.72 -2.51 12.66
C PRO A 45 -6.63 -1.85 14.04
N GLN A 46 -7.33 -0.72 14.20
CA GLN A 46 -7.17 0.11 15.39
C GLN A 46 -8.22 -0.19 16.48
N GLY A 47 -9.48 -0.42 16.09
CA GLY A 47 -10.55 -0.70 17.05
C GLY A 47 -10.63 0.35 18.16
N GLU A 48 -10.49 -0.09 19.42
CA GLU A 48 -10.55 0.79 20.60
C GLU A 48 -9.24 1.52 20.93
N GLY A 49 -8.14 1.30 20.19
CA GLY A 49 -6.87 2.00 20.41
C GLY A 49 -5.59 1.16 20.25
N VAL A 50 -5.59 0.16 19.37
CA VAL A 50 -4.40 -0.66 19.07
C VAL A 50 -3.25 0.23 18.60
N ALA A 51 -2.07 0.07 19.22
CA ALA A 51 -0.86 0.79 18.82
C ALA A 51 -0.22 0.17 17.56
N LEU A 52 0.63 0.95 16.87
CA LEU A 52 1.30 0.55 15.64
C LEU A 52 2.12 -0.76 15.76
N ASN A 53 2.55 -1.09 16.98
CA ASN A 53 3.38 -2.24 17.35
C ASN A 53 2.64 -3.34 18.12
N ASP A 54 1.31 -3.26 18.19
CA ASP A 54 0.47 -4.22 18.92
C ASP A 54 -0.30 -5.17 17.99
N ALA A 55 -0.38 -4.88 16.69
CA ALA A 55 -1.03 -5.74 15.71
C ALA A 55 -0.28 -5.77 14.37
N TRP A 56 -0.54 -6.82 13.60
CA TRP A 56 -0.12 -6.86 12.21
C TRP A 56 -1.00 -5.91 11.36
N PRO A 57 -0.40 -5.15 10.44
CA PRO A 57 -1.16 -4.51 9.39
C PRO A 57 -1.93 -5.53 8.56
N THR A 58 -3.10 -5.12 8.07
CA THR A 58 -3.97 -5.95 7.25
C THR A 58 -4.26 -5.27 5.93
N HIS A 59 -4.19 -6.02 4.84
CA HIS A 59 -4.79 -5.61 3.57
C HIS A 59 -6.29 -5.36 3.75
N TRP A 60 -6.87 -4.50 2.93
CA TRP A 60 -8.29 -4.11 3.06
C TRP A 60 -9.28 -5.28 2.96
N ALA A 61 -8.88 -6.38 2.30
CA ALA A 61 -9.65 -7.62 2.23
C ALA A 61 -9.52 -8.50 3.50
N GLY A 62 -8.81 -8.03 4.53
CA GLY A 62 -8.71 -8.66 5.86
C GLY A 62 -7.55 -9.65 6.03
N LYS A 63 -6.74 -9.87 5.00
CA LYS A 63 -5.51 -10.66 5.09
C LYS A 63 -4.42 -9.89 5.81
N VAL A 64 -3.56 -10.61 6.53
CA VAL A 64 -2.36 -10.02 7.14
C VAL A 64 -1.40 -9.62 6.03
N ALA A 65 -0.80 -8.45 6.17
CA ALA A 65 0.31 -7.98 5.36
C ALA A 65 1.44 -7.62 6.33
N ALA A 66 2.15 -8.63 6.83
CA ALA A 66 3.05 -8.43 7.95
C ALA A 66 4.18 -7.46 7.58
N TRP A 67 4.26 -6.40 8.38
CA TRP A 67 5.29 -5.37 8.30
C TRP A 67 5.85 -5.22 9.70
N THR A 68 7.16 -5.39 9.81
CA THR A 68 7.86 -5.33 11.10
C THR A 68 8.78 -4.13 11.12
N GLY A 69 8.91 -3.50 12.29
CA GLY A 69 9.89 -2.45 12.54
C GLY A 69 10.51 -2.56 13.92
N PHE A 70 11.85 -2.53 13.95
CA PHE A 70 12.64 -2.47 15.18
C PHE A 70 13.61 -1.29 15.14
N VAL A 71 13.88 -0.68 16.30
CA VAL A 71 14.98 0.26 16.49
C VAL A 71 15.91 -0.26 17.57
N SER A 72 17.22 -0.20 17.33
CA SER A 72 18.24 -0.35 18.37
C SER A 72 18.70 1.03 18.81
N VAL A 73 18.68 1.28 20.12
CA VAL A 73 19.12 2.54 20.74
C VAL A 73 20.12 2.20 21.83
N ASP A 74 21.39 2.56 21.63
CA ASP A 74 22.50 2.20 22.52
C ASP A 74 22.56 0.70 22.85
N GLY A 75 22.22 -0.15 21.86
CA GLY A 75 22.19 -1.60 21.96
C GLY A 75 20.88 -2.21 22.46
N GLN A 76 19.96 -1.40 23.02
CA GLN A 76 18.65 -1.87 23.46
C GLN A 76 17.66 -1.92 22.29
N GLN A 77 16.93 -3.04 22.15
CA GLN A 77 15.98 -3.25 21.05
C GLN A 77 14.57 -2.82 21.42
N TYR A 78 13.91 -2.09 20.52
CA TYR A 78 12.53 -1.65 20.64
C TYR A 78 11.72 -1.98 19.38
N LYS A 79 10.57 -2.64 19.54
CA LYS A 79 9.60 -2.84 18.45
C LYS A 79 8.72 -1.61 18.30
N PHE A 80 8.65 -1.05 17.09
CA PHE A 80 7.84 0.14 16.78
C PHE A 80 6.73 -0.12 15.74
N LEU A 81 6.76 -1.25 15.04
CA LEU A 81 5.75 -1.61 14.04
C LEU A 81 5.53 -3.13 14.00
N GLY A 82 4.26 -3.52 13.92
CA GLY A 82 3.84 -4.89 13.66
C GLY A 82 3.70 -5.79 14.88
N GLY A 83 3.11 -6.97 14.65
CA GLY A 83 2.83 -8.00 15.65
C GLY A 83 3.97 -9.00 15.87
N ALA A 84 5.19 -8.70 15.43
CA ALA A 84 6.28 -9.67 15.44
C ALA A 84 6.61 -10.21 16.84
N GLY A 85 6.75 -11.53 16.92
CA GLY A 85 7.46 -12.26 17.97
C GLY A 85 8.61 -13.05 17.33
N VAL A 86 9.73 -13.22 18.06
CA VAL A 86 10.94 -13.87 17.52
C VAL A 86 11.45 -14.88 18.54
N GLY A 87 10.75 -16.01 18.66
CA GLY A 87 11.07 -17.04 19.67
C GLY A 87 11.27 -16.43 21.05
N ASP A 88 12.38 -16.80 21.72
CA ASP A 88 12.76 -16.30 23.04
C ASP A 88 13.69 -15.07 22.99
N VAL A 89 13.89 -14.44 21.82
CA VAL A 89 14.78 -13.28 21.68
C VAL A 89 14.12 -12.03 22.29
N PRO A 90 14.69 -11.43 23.35
CA PRO A 90 14.02 -10.36 24.07
C PRO A 90 14.11 -9.02 23.33
N PHE A 91 13.03 -8.24 23.41
CA PHE A 91 12.96 -6.85 22.99
C PHE A 91 11.90 -6.11 23.79
N THR A 92 11.96 -4.79 23.81
CA THR A 92 10.95 -3.93 24.45
C THR A 92 9.96 -3.41 23.41
N THR A 93 8.71 -3.16 23.80
CA THR A 93 7.74 -2.47 22.94
C THR A 93 7.92 -0.96 23.10
N ALA A 94 8.12 -0.23 22.00
CA ALA A 94 8.17 1.24 22.03
C ALA A 94 6.81 1.82 22.48
N THR A 95 6.82 2.87 23.29
CA THR A 95 5.57 3.45 23.82
C THR A 95 4.98 4.45 22.83
N GLN A 96 3.86 4.13 22.20
CA GLN A 96 3.15 5.07 21.33
C GLN A 96 2.60 6.25 22.15
N LYS A 97 3.03 7.48 21.81
CA LYS A 97 2.61 8.72 22.46
C LYS A 97 1.42 9.35 21.76
N SER A 98 1.41 9.34 20.43
CA SER A 98 0.37 9.97 19.63
C SER A 98 0.27 9.38 18.23
N PHE A 99 -0.86 9.67 17.60
CA PHE A 99 -1.11 9.42 16.19
C PHE A 99 -1.86 10.61 15.59
N ASN A 100 -1.57 10.94 14.34
CA ASN A 100 -2.30 11.92 13.54
C ASN A 100 -2.36 11.44 12.08
N PHE A 101 -3.42 11.79 11.36
CA PHE A 101 -3.51 11.49 9.93
C PHE A 101 -4.05 12.66 9.13
N THR A 102 -3.69 12.67 7.86
CA THR A 102 -4.19 13.57 6.82
C THR A 102 -4.77 12.74 5.68
N SER A 103 -5.21 13.38 4.61
CA SER A 103 -5.65 12.66 3.40
C SER A 103 -4.55 11.82 2.75
N THR A 104 -3.28 12.06 3.05
CA THR A 104 -2.14 11.37 2.41
C THR A 104 -1.16 10.75 3.38
N GLN A 105 -1.28 11.02 4.69
CA GLN A 105 -0.30 10.59 5.68
C GLN A 105 -0.93 10.04 6.95
N SER A 106 -0.24 9.09 7.56
CA SER A 106 -0.48 8.59 8.92
C SER A 106 0.83 8.69 9.70
N ILE A 107 0.82 9.43 10.81
CA ILE A 107 2.01 9.84 11.55
C ILE A 107 1.86 9.35 12.99
N PHE A 108 2.80 8.53 13.43
CA PHE A 108 2.86 7.98 14.78
C PHE A 108 4.11 8.48 15.49
N VAL A 109 3.98 8.87 16.75
CA VAL A 109 5.12 9.18 17.61
C VAL A 109 5.26 8.11 18.68
N LEU A 110 6.43 7.48 18.77
CA LEU A 110 6.71 6.43 19.76
C LEU A 110 7.99 6.75 20.52
N SER A 111 8.04 6.45 21.82
CA SER A 111 9.26 6.56 22.63
C SER A 111 10.01 5.23 22.65
N ALA A 112 11.32 5.28 22.40
CA ALA A 112 12.23 4.14 22.45
C ALA A 112 13.46 4.54 23.27
N GLY A 113 13.39 4.38 24.59
CA GLY A 113 14.46 4.81 25.50
C GLY A 113 14.69 6.34 25.42
N PRO A 114 15.93 6.81 25.18
CA PRO A 114 16.27 8.23 25.13
C PRO A 114 16.00 8.90 23.76
N VAL A 115 15.25 8.25 22.86
CA VAL A 115 14.84 8.85 21.57
C VAL A 115 13.34 8.71 21.36
N ASP A 116 12.76 9.70 20.68
CA ASP A 116 11.43 9.60 20.11
C ASP A 116 11.54 9.29 18.62
N LEU A 117 10.81 8.27 18.19
CA LEU A 117 10.57 7.91 16.79
C LEU A 117 9.35 8.65 16.26
N THR A 118 9.42 9.15 15.05
CA THR A 118 8.26 9.56 14.24
C THR A 118 8.19 8.67 13.01
N VAL A 119 7.15 7.83 12.95
CA VAL A 119 6.87 6.91 11.84
C VAL A 119 5.77 7.51 10.98
N THR A 120 6.12 7.93 9.77
CA THR A 120 5.22 8.56 8.81
C THR A 120 4.99 7.65 7.63
N PHE A 121 3.77 7.15 7.48
CA PHE A 121 3.34 6.50 6.25
C PHE A 121 2.81 7.55 5.29
N LEU A 122 3.24 7.50 4.03
CA LEU A 122 2.85 8.43 2.98
C LEU A 122 2.32 7.69 1.75
N SER A 123 1.12 8.08 1.32
CA SER A 123 0.52 7.71 0.05
C SER A 123 0.40 8.97 -0.83
N PRO A 124 1.35 9.22 -1.75
CA PRO A 124 1.39 10.50 -2.46
C PRO A 124 0.17 10.75 -3.35
N VAL A 125 -0.29 11.99 -3.35
CA VAL A 125 -1.23 12.51 -4.34
C VAL A 125 -0.52 13.65 -5.06
N GLU A 126 -0.33 13.47 -6.37
CA GLU A 126 0.52 14.33 -7.21
C GLU A 126 -0.30 14.91 -8.37
N THR A 127 0.02 16.14 -8.78
CA THR A 127 -0.60 16.78 -9.94
C THR A 127 0.07 16.36 -11.26
N ASP A 128 1.32 15.92 -11.21
CA ASP A 128 2.02 15.31 -12.33
C ASP A 128 1.51 13.89 -12.56
N LEU A 129 0.92 13.63 -13.73
CA LEU A 129 0.29 12.35 -14.04
C LEU A 129 1.27 11.17 -14.04
N VAL A 130 2.53 11.39 -14.44
CA VAL A 130 3.56 10.34 -14.42
C VAL A 130 3.80 9.94 -12.97
N LYS A 131 4.03 10.91 -12.08
CA LYS A 131 4.23 10.63 -10.65
C LYS A 131 3.00 10.04 -9.99
N LEU A 132 1.82 10.59 -10.28
CA LEU A 132 0.55 10.11 -9.72
C LEU A 132 0.32 8.63 -10.03
N SER A 133 0.72 8.21 -11.23
CA SER A 133 0.59 6.82 -11.69
C SER A 133 1.62 5.84 -11.11
N ILE A 134 2.64 6.31 -10.37
CA ILE A 134 3.64 5.44 -9.73
C ILE A 134 2.98 4.69 -8.55
N PRO A 135 2.91 3.35 -8.57
CA PRO A 135 2.17 2.56 -7.57
C PRO A 135 2.98 2.31 -6.28
N LEU A 136 3.70 3.33 -5.79
CA LEU A 136 4.53 3.24 -4.59
C LEU A 136 3.93 4.05 -3.43
N ALA A 137 4.03 3.48 -2.23
CA ALA A 137 3.82 4.12 -0.95
C ALA A 137 5.12 4.09 -0.13
N TYR A 138 5.19 4.88 0.94
CA TYR A 138 6.42 5.09 1.69
C TYR A 138 6.20 5.04 3.20
N MET A 139 7.24 4.61 3.92
CA MET A 139 7.37 4.75 5.36
C MET A 139 8.67 5.51 5.65
N ASP A 140 8.55 6.73 6.17
CA ASP A 140 9.68 7.46 6.77
C ASP A 140 9.73 7.14 8.27
N VAL A 141 10.90 6.72 8.73
CA VAL A 141 11.20 6.54 10.14
C VAL A 141 12.26 7.55 10.51
N SER A 142 11.86 8.58 11.25
CA SER A 142 12.76 9.58 11.79
C SER A 142 12.86 9.46 13.31
N PHE A 143 13.95 9.99 13.87
CA PHE A 143 14.13 9.99 15.32
C PHE A 143 14.85 11.24 15.81
N SER A 144 14.62 11.57 17.07
CA SER A 144 15.31 12.64 17.79
C SER A 144 15.58 12.27 19.25
N SER A 145 16.79 12.58 19.73
CA SER A 145 17.15 12.48 21.15
C SER A 145 16.23 13.35 22.01
N THR A 146 15.77 12.78 23.12
CA THR A 146 14.94 13.46 24.12
C THR A 146 15.76 14.03 25.28
N ASP A 147 17.01 13.61 25.45
CA ASP A 147 17.92 14.05 26.51
C ASP A 147 19.04 15.01 26.01
N GLY A 148 19.06 15.30 24.71
CA GLY A 148 20.01 16.19 24.07
C GLY A 148 21.38 15.57 23.77
N LYS A 149 21.60 14.28 24.04
CA LYS A 149 22.85 13.56 23.76
C LYS A 149 22.81 12.84 22.42
N THR A 150 23.97 12.35 21.99
CA THR A 150 24.07 11.46 20.82
C THR A 150 23.89 10.01 21.26
N HIS A 151 23.06 9.27 20.54
CA HIS A 151 22.82 7.84 20.77
C HIS A 151 23.25 7.03 19.57
N ASP A 152 23.73 5.81 19.79
CA ASP A 152 23.95 4.86 18.70
C ASP A 152 22.59 4.31 18.25
N VAL A 153 22.15 4.67 17.04
CA VAL A 153 20.80 4.33 16.56
C VAL A 153 20.86 3.53 15.27
N LYS A 154 20.13 2.40 15.24
CA LYS A 154 19.88 1.60 14.04
C LYS A 154 18.40 1.35 13.85
N VAL A 155 17.89 1.54 12.64
CA VAL A 155 16.48 1.27 12.29
C VAL A 155 16.41 0.07 11.37
N TYR A 156 15.54 -0.87 11.67
CA TYR A 156 15.26 -2.08 10.88
C TYR A 156 13.79 -2.11 10.47
N SER A 157 13.53 -2.61 9.26
CA SER A 157 12.19 -2.98 8.85
C SER A 157 12.19 -4.12 7.83
N ASP A 158 11.24 -5.05 7.98
CA ASP A 158 10.98 -6.12 7.01
C ASP A 158 9.51 -6.20 6.62
N ILE A 159 9.27 -6.79 5.46
CA ILE A 159 7.97 -7.29 5.03
C ILE A 159 8.03 -8.79 4.76
N THR A 160 6.90 -9.48 4.86
CA THR A 160 6.74 -10.89 4.45
C THR A 160 6.26 -11.01 3.00
N GLY A 161 6.25 -12.24 2.49
CA GLY A 161 5.61 -12.59 1.20
C GLY A 161 4.10 -12.33 1.14
N GLU A 162 3.42 -12.16 2.28
CA GLU A 162 1.96 -11.94 2.36
C GLU A 162 1.53 -10.65 1.63
N TRP A 163 2.44 -9.69 1.48
CA TRP A 163 2.18 -8.48 0.70
C TRP A 163 1.97 -8.75 -0.80
N LEU A 164 2.43 -9.89 -1.31
CA LEU A 164 2.32 -10.23 -2.73
C LEU A 164 1.07 -11.07 -3.04
N THR A 165 0.58 -11.88 -2.10
CA THR A 165 -0.38 -12.95 -2.37
C THR A 165 -1.59 -12.96 -1.45
N GLY A 166 -2.74 -13.39 -1.99
CA GLY A 166 -3.93 -13.70 -1.20
C GLY A 166 -3.97 -15.16 -0.72
N ASP A 167 -3.01 -15.98 -1.13
CA ASP A 167 -2.86 -17.40 -0.78
C ASP A 167 -1.41 -17.68 -0.37
N ASP A 168 -1.22 -18.02 0.90
CA ASP A 168 0.09 -18.16 1.52
C ASP A 168 0.78 -19.49 1.13
N SER A 169 0.09 -20.39 0.42
CA SER A 169 0.66 -21.63 -0.10
C SER A 169 1.49 -21.45 -1.37
N TRP A 170 1.49 -20.25 -1.96
CA TRP A 170 2.11 -20.01 -3.26
C TRP A 170 3.60 -19.77 -3.18
N ASP A 171 4.33 -20.46 -4.05
CA ASP A 171 5.79 -20.38 -4.17
C ASP A 171 6.25 -19.02 -4.72
N LEU A 172 7.07 -18.36 -3.91
CA LEU A 172 7.69 -17.09 -4.24
C LEU A 172 9.12 -17.30 -4.71
N GLN A 173 9.60 -16.38 -5.55
CA GLN A 173 11.00 -16.16 -5.85
C GLN A 173 11.33 -14.69 -5.62
N TRP A 174 12.59 -14.38 -5.40
CA TRP A 174 13.00 -13.01 -5.14
C TRP A 174 14.42 -12.73 -5.57
N GLU A 175 14.68 -11.44 -5.80
CA GLU A 175 16.01 -10.92 -6.08
C GLU A 175 16.31 -9.69 -5.23
N THR A 176 17.60 -9.43 -5.02
CA THR A 176 18.04 -8.23 -4.28
C THR A 176 19.03 -7.44 -5.11
N THR A 177 18.66 -6.20 -5.43
CA THR A 177 19.53 -5.23 -6.12
C THR A 177 20.13 -4.27 -5.10
N THR A 178 21.44 -4.00 -5.22
CA THR A 178 22.18 -3.08 -4.33
C THR A 178 22.87 -1.94 -5.08
N LYS A 179 22.75 -1.90 -6.41
CA LYS A 179 23.34 -0.87 -7.26
C LYS A 179 22.34 0.28 -7.45
N GLY A 180 22.69 1.48 -6.99
CA GLY A 180 21.87 2.70 -7.13
C GLY A 180 20.66 2.78 -6.18
N ILE A 181 20.12 1.64 -5.76
CA ILE A 181 19.13 1.44 -4.70
C ILE A 181 19.42 0.11 -3.99
N VAL A 182 18.92 -0.05 -2.76
CA VAL A 182 18.82 -1.35 -2.12
C VAL A 182 17.37 -1.77 -2.19
N SER A 183 17.06 -2.81 -2.97
CA SER A 183 15.69 -3.23 -3.23
C SER A 183 15.58 -4.74 -3.26
N HIS A 184 14.56 -5.24 -2.57
CA HIS A 184 14.04 -6.58 -2.76
C HIS A 184 12.94 -6.53 -3.81
N GLU A 185 13.02 -7.44 -4.77
CA GLU A 185 11.99 -7.70 -5.77
C GLU A 185 11.44 -9.09 -5.51
N ILE A 186 10.13 -9.21 -5.34
CA ILE A 186 9.46 -10.45 -4.94
C ILE A 186 8.40 -10.75 -6.00
N SER A 187 8.41 -11.96 -6.52
CA SER A 187 7.48 -12.42 -7.56
C SER A 187 7.09 -13.88 -7.32
N PHE A 188 6.09 -14.37 -8.04
CA PHE A 188 5.74 -15.79 -8.02
C PHE A 188 6.72 -16.60 -8.88
N GLN A 189 7.01 -17.84 -8.47
CA GLN A 189 7.82 -18.76 -9.30
C GLN A 189 7.12 -19.14 -10.61
N TYR A 190 5.79 -19.27 -10.56
CA TYR A 190 4.97 -19.71 -11.69
C TYR A 190 3.84 -18.72 -11.98
N PRO A 191 4.14 -17.54 -12.54
CA PRO A 191 3.15 -16.50 -12.73
C PRO A 191 2.09 -16.87 -13.79
N ALA A 192 0.83 -16.53 -13.53
CA ALA A 192 -0.28 -16.62 -14.48
C ALA A 192 -0.93 -15.24 -14.66
N MET A 193 -1.02 -14.75 -15.90
CA MET A 193 -1.57 -13.42 -16.17
C MET A 193 -3.06 -13.30 -15.81
N TRP A 194 -3.46 -12.10 -15.37
CA TRP A 194 -4.86 -11.68 -15.18
C TRP A 194 -5.64 -12.45 -14.11
N GLN A 195 -4.94 -12.95 -13.10
CA GLN A 195 -5.54 -13.65 -11.99
C GLN A 195 -5.51 -12.80 -10.71
N GLU A 196 -6.53 -13.02 -9.88
CA GLU A 196 -6.76 -12.31 -8.63
C GLU A 196 -7.31 -13.31 -7.61
N VAL A 197 -6.77 -13.28 -6.39
CA VAL A 197 -7.18 -14.14 -5.28
C VAL A 197 -7.28 -13.26 -4.05
N ASN A 198 -8.48 -13.19 -3.45
CA ASN A 198 -8.77 -12.38 -2.26
C ASN A 198 -8.32 -10.90 -2.42
N ASP A 199 -8.63 -10.28 -3.56
CA ASP A 199 -8.27 -8.91 -3.90
C ASP A 199 -6.76 -8.59 -3.84
N HIS A 200 -5.93 -9.62 -3.89
CA HIS A 200 -4.50 -9.54 -4.16
C HIS A 200 -4.24 -9.96 -5.59
N ILE A 201 -3.24 -9.33 -6.21
CA ILE A 201 -2.79 -9.79 -7.51
C ILE A 201 -2.23 -11.19 -7.31
N ALA A 202 -2.81 -12.15 -8.00
CA ALA A 202 -2.50 -13.53 -7.77
C ALA A 202 -2.01 -14.07 -9.12
N TYR A 203 -0.70 -14.23 -9.29
CA TYR A 203 -0.16 -14.95 -10.44
C TYR A 203 0.17 -16.39 -10.04
N ALA A 204 -0.78 -17.34 -10.07
CA ALA A 204 -0.43 -18.76 -10.01
C ALA A 204 -1.35 -19.67 -10.82
N SER A 205 -0.73 -20.47 -11.68
CA SER A 205 -1.39 -21.63 -12.28
C SER A 205 -0.94 -22.90 -11.58
N ALA A 206 -1.81 -23.49 -10.75
CA ALA A 206 -1.75 -24.91 -10.44
C ALA A 206 -2.39 -25.70 -11.60
N THR A 207 -1.82 -25.61 -12.78
CA THR A 207 -2.08 -26.50 -13.91
C THR A 207 -0.83 -26.53 -14.76
N LEU A 208 -0.38 -27.74 -15.07
CA LEU A 208 0.73 -28.08 -15.95
C LEU A 208 0.68 -27.21 -17.23
N VAL A 209 1.42 -26.10 -17.29
CA VAL A 209 1.62 -25.37 -18.55
C VAL A 209 3.09 -25.51 -18.93
N LEU A 210 3.31 -26.36 -19.91
CA LEU A 210 4.49 -26.38 -20.77
C LEU A 210 4.59 -25.04 -21.51
N CYS A 211 5.00 -23.98 -20.83
CA CYS A 211 5.50 -22.76 -21.46
C CYS A 211 6.82 -22.39 -20.79
N ALA A 212 7.81 -23.24 -21.01
CA ALA A 212 9.20 -22.84 -20.93
C ALA A 212 9.44 -21.74 -21.97
N SER A 213 9.50 -20.48 -21.52
CA SER A 213 10.32 -19.37 -22.04
C SER A 213 9.70 -18.01 -21.69
N PHE A 214 9.74 -17.61 -20.41
CA PHE A 214 9.59 -16.20 -20.03
C PHE A 214 10.74 -15.84 -19.10
N ASN A 215 11.84 -15.37 -19.70
CA ASN A 215 13.06 -15.00 -19.00
C ASN A 215 13.06 -13.50 -18.63
N SER A 216 11.91 -12.95 -18.20
CA SER A 216 11.80 -11.56 -17.78
C SER A 216 10.80 -11.44 -16.63
N ILE A 217 11.32 -11.03 -15.48
CA ILE A 217 10.61 -10.80 -14.21
C ILE A 217 9.82 -9.47 -14.34
N SER A 218 8.91 -9.38 -15.31
CA SER A 218 8.10 -8.17 -15.59
C SER A 218 6.61 -8.32 -15.24
N ASP A 219 6.22 -9.48 -14.74
CA ASP A 219 4.83 -9.91 -14.69
C ASP A 219 4.22 -9.74 -13.29
N GLY A 220 4.40 -8.53 -12.72
CA GLY A 220 3.83 -8.13 -11.43
C GLY A 220 4.67 -8.53 -10.22
N SER A 221 5.67 -7.72 -9.90
CA SER A 221 6.50 -7.90 -8.71
C SER A 221 6.14 -6.89 -7.61
N LEU A 222 6.30 -7.33 -6.36
CA LEU A 222 6.34 -6.45 -5.21
C LEU A 222 7.78 -5.96 -5.00
N TYR A 223 7.93 -4.65 -4.82
CA TYR A 223 9.23 -4.04 -4.51
C TYR A 223 9.22 -3.48 -3.10
N TYR A 224 10.25 -3.80 -2.31
CA TYR A 224 10.53 -3.19 -1.02
C TYR A 224 11.95 -2.63 -0.99
N SER A 225 12.10 -1.34 -0.77
CA SER A 225 13.35 -0.65 -1.13
C SER A 225 13.72 0.49 -0.18
N THR A 226 15.01 0.79 -0.11
CA THR A 226 15.55 2.00 0.53
C THR A 226 16.68 2.62 -0.30
N LEU A 227 17.05 3.86 0.01
CA LEU A 227 18.16 4.55 -0.65
C LEU A 227 19.48 3.89 -0.25
N PRO A 228 20.46 3.80 -1.15
CA PRO A 228 21.78 3.32 -0.78
C PRO A 228 22.47 4.35 0.12
N GLY A 229 23.46 3.90 0.88
CA GLY A 229 24.29 4.81 1.66
C GLY A 229 25.06 4.09 2.75
N LYS A 230 25.98 4.82 3.40
CA LYS A 230 26.76 4.31 4.53
C LYS A 230 25.83 3.73 5.60
N GLY A 231 26.09 2.52 6.08
CA GLY A 231 25.31 1.87 7.14
C GLY A 231 23.97 1.28 6.68
N VAL A 232 23.62 1.33 5.38
CA VAL A 232 22.47 0.58 4.87
C VAL A 232 22.84 -0.90 4.82
N MET A 233 21.97 -1.75 5.35
CA MET A 233 22.14 -3.18 5.42
C MET A 233 20.88 -3.88 4.89
N TYR A 234 21.03 -5.12 4.45
CA TYR A 234 19.90 -5.93 3.96
C TYR A 234 20.05 -7.39 4.37
N GLN A 235 18.93 -8.12 4.39
CA GLN A 235 18.93 -9.57 4.48
C GLN A 235 17.61 -10.11 3.94
N THR A 236 17.67 -11.20 3.19
CA THR A 236 16.50 -12.05 2.92
C THR A 236 16.68 -13.41 3.58
N GLY A 237 15.57 -14.06 3.93
CA GLY A 237 15.55 -15.39 4.55
C GLY A 237 14.36 -15.57 5.48
N PRO A 238 14.32 -16.65 6.28
CA PRO A 238 13.21 -16.93 7.19
C PRO A 238 13.11 -15.90 8.32
N ASP A 239 11.90 -15.54 8.70
CA ASP A 239 11.61 -14.46 9.64
C ASP A 239 12.33 -14.58 11.00
N VAL A 240 12.32 -15.77 11.61
CA VAL A 240 12.96 -16.02 12.91
C VAL A 240 14.46 -15.74 12.86
N PHE A 241 15.14 -16.15 11.79
CA PHE A 241 16.57 -15.95 11.64
C PHE A 241 16.92 -14.50 11.31
N VAL A 242 16.20 -13.90 10.36
CA VAL A 242 16.51 -12.53 9.91
C VAL A 242 16.21 -11.51 11.01
N ARG A 243 15.05 -11.60 11.65
CA ARG A 243 14.70 -10.74 12.79
C ARG A 243 15.61 -11.01 13.98
N GLY A 244 15.91 -12.29 14.26
CA GLY A 244 16.81 -12.70 15.33
C GLY A 244 18.23 -12.14 15.18
N ASN A 245 18.76 -12.12 13.95
CA ASN A 245 20.05 -11.51 13.64
C ASN A 245 20.09 -10.03 14.02
N PHE A 246 19.06 -9.26 13.64
CA PHE A 246 19.01 -7.84 13.98
C PHE A 246 18.84 -7.64 15.49
N LEU A 247 17.92 -8.37 16.13
CA LEU A 247 17.66 -8.21 17.56
C LEU A 247 18.90 -8.55 18.43
N SER A 248 19.69 -9.53 18.00
CA SER A 248 20.87 -9.98 18.75
C SER A 248 22.12 -9.14 18.47
N ASN A 249 22.28 -8.64 17.24
CA ASN A 249 23.53 -7.99 16.80
C ASN A 249 23.37 -6.51 16.45
N SER A 250 22.14 -5.99 16.45
CA SER A 250 21.78 -4.67 15.91
C SER A 250 22.27 -4.45 14.46
N SER A 251 22.38 -5.53 13.69
CA SER A 251 22.99 -5.53 12.36
C SER A 251 22.40 -6.64 11.50
N LEU A 252 22.43 -6.43 10.18
CA LEU A 252 22.17 -7.48 9.19
C LEU A 252 23.46 -7.86 8.45
N PRO A 253 23.62 -9.12 8.02
CA PRO A 253 24.85 -9.62 7.44
C PRO A 253 25.02 -9.31 5.94
N ASN A 254 24.08 -8.61 5.30
CA ASN A 254 24.10 -8.32 3.86
C ASN A 254 24.04 -9.57 2.97
N THR A 255 23.29 -10.58 3.42
CA THR A 255 23.12 -11.85 2.72
C THR A 255 21.82 -11.91 1.94
N LYS A 256 21.82 -12.74 0.90
CA LYS A 256 20.63 -13.07 0.12
C LYS A 256 20.34 -14.54 0.34
N ASP A 257 19.14 -14.84 0.77
CA ASP A 257 18.61 -16.20 0.69
C ASP A 257 18.30 -16.52 -0.78
N THR A 258 18.71 -17.69 -1.24
CA THR A 258 18.44 -18.22 -2.59
C THR A 258 17.53 -19.45 -2.56
N LEU A 259 17.07 -19.85 -1.37
CA LEU A 259 16.12 -20.94 -1.18
C LEU A 259 14.69 -20.37 -1.25
N PHE A 260 14.21 -20.28 -2.49
CA PHE A 260 12.85 -19.85 -2.81
C PHE A 260 11.80 -20.83 -2.27
N ARG A 261 10.69 -20.31 -1.78
CA ARG A 261 9.68 -21.06 -1.02
C ARG A 261 8.32 -20.38 -0.99
N ALA A 262 7.30 -21.10 -0.54
CA ALA A 262 5.97 -20.55 -0.31
C ALA A 262 5.95 -19.48 0.80
N THR A 263 4.98 -18.57 0.76
CA THR A 263 4.83 -17.52 1.80
C THR A 263 4.69 -18.11 3.20
N SER A 264 3.98 -19.21 3.35
CA SER A 264 3.76 -19.91 4.62
C SER A 264 4.91 -20.83 5.02
N ASP A 265 5.87 -21.11 4.13
CA ASP A 265 7.05 -21.93 4.45
C ASP A 265 8.13 -21.06 5.08
N ALA A 266 8.25 -21.14 6.41
CA ALA A 266 9.21 -20.39 7.20
C ALA A 266 9.20 -18.86 6.95
N TRP A 267 8.04 -18.31 6.58
CA TRP A 267 7.75 -16.88 6.41
C TRP A 267 8.95 -16.09 5.86
N PRO A 268 9.27 -16.18 4.55
CA PRO A 268 10.38 -15.43 4.00
C PRO A 268 10.15 -13.93 4.19
N VAL A 269 11.16 -13.26 4.74
CA VAL A 269 11.15 -11.81 4.97
C VAL A 269 12.22 -11.10 4.16
N PHE A 270 11.94 -9.84 3.87
CA PHE A 270 12.73 -8.96 3.03
C PHE A 270 13.16 -7.75 3.84
N ALA A 271 14.26 -7.89 4.55
CA ALA A 271 14.68 -6.95 5.58
C ALA A 271 15.67 -5.91 5.06
N LEU A 272 15.41 -4.66 5.43
CA LEU A 272 16.27 -3.51 5.23
C LEU A 272 16.57 -2.87 6.58
N ALA A 273 17.80 -2.40 6.76
CA ALA A 273 18.19 -1.68 7.97
C ALA A 273 19.16 -0.53 7.68
N LYS A 274 19.24 0.42 8.60
CA LYS A 274 20.11 1.58 8.54
C LYS A 274 20.78 1.82 9.88
N ASP A 275 22.10 1.75 9.91
CA ASP A 275 22.95 2.21 11.01
C ASP A 275 23.31 3.70 10.82
N PHE A 276 22.94 4.52 11.81
CA PHE A 276 23.26 5.94 11.85
C PHE A 276 24.53 6.23 12.65
N GLY A 277 25.02 5.28 13.43
CA GLY A 277 26.04 5.52 14.45
C GLY A 277 25.55 6.45 15.56
N LYS A 278 26.48 7.11 16.25
CA LYS A 278 26.19 8.06 17.33
C LYS A 278 25.72 9.41 16.78
N VAL A 279 24.42 9.67 16.82
CA VAL A 279 23.81 10.91 16.33
C VAL A 279 22.67 11.38 17.24
N LYS A 280 22.24 12.64 17.12
CA LYS A 280 21.08 13.16 17.84
C LYS A 280 19.77 12.95 17.09
N THR A 281 19.84 12.98 15.76
CA THR A 281 18.69 12.86 14.86
C THR A 281 19.08 12.06 13.62
N GLY A 282 18.10 11.45 12.98
CA GLY A 282 18.27 10.71 11.73
C GLY A 282 16.93 10.37 11.10
N SER A 283 16.95 9.97 9.83
CA SER A 283 15.76 9.52 9.09
C SER A 283 16.15 8.54 8.00
N VAL A 284 15.32 7.51 7.81
CA VAL A 284 15.40 6.54 6.72
C VAL A 284 14.01 6.36 6.12
N VAL A 285 13.95 6.27 4.79
CA VAL A 285 12.71 6.03 4.05
C VAL A 285 12.75 4.64 3.43
N PHE A 286 11.66 3.91 3.59
CA PHE A 286 11.38 2.67 2.89
C PHE A 286 10.22 2.89 1.90
N SER A 287 10.32 2.34 0.70
CA SER A 287 9.20 2.28 -0.24
C SER A 287 8.67 0.87 -0.37
N ILE A 288 7.38 0.77 -0.64
CA ILE A 288 6.70 -0.46 -1.01
C ILE A 288 5.77 -0.23 -2.18
N GLY A 289 5.67 -1.20 -3.10
CA GLY A 289 4.58 -1.22 -4.06
C GLY A 289 4.68 -2.26 -5.16
N HIS A 290 3.57 -2.47 -5.84
CA HIS A 290 3.42 -3.44 -6.91
C HIS A 290 3.65 -2.78 -8.27
N ILE A 291 4.64 -3.26 -9.01
CA ILE A 291 4.91 -2.80 -10.37
C ILE A 291 4.61 -3.94 -11.33
N ARG A 292 3.75 -3.66 -12.30
CA ARG A 292 3.26 -4.63 -13.29
C ARG A 292 3.19 -4.00 -14.68
N ASP A 293 3.44 -4.83 -15.69
CA ASP A 293 3.19 -4.51 -17.08
C ASP A 293 2.89 -5.79 -17.87
N PRO A 294 1.75 -5.91 -18.56
CA PRO A 294 0.62 -4.98 -18.58
C PRO A 294 -0.17 -4.96 -17.26
N ALA A 295 -0.96 -3.92 -17.06
CA ALA A 295 -1.68 -3.65 -15.81
C ALA A 295 -3.17 -4.01 -15.89
N VAL A 296 -3.78 -3.89 -17.06
CA VAL A 296 -5.17 -4.28 -17.31
C VAL A 296 -5.34 -4.68 -18.77
N GLU A 297 -6.32 -5.53 -19.05
CA GLU A 297 -6.74 -5.88 -20.41
C GLU A 297 -8.15 -5.33 -20.67
N TYR A 298 -8.35 -4.72 -21.84
CA TYR A 298 -9.62 -4.10 -22.22
C TYR A 298 -10.22 -4.80 -23.44
N VAL A 299 -11.53 -5.03 -23.43
CA VAL A 299 -12.27 -5.51 -24.59
C VAL A 299 -12.60 -4.31 -25.48
N LEU A 300 -12.14 -4.32 -26.72
CA LEU A 300 -12.46 -3.30 -27.72
C LEU A 300 -13.85 -3.54 -28.33
N PRO A 301 -14.49 -2.51 -28.94
CA PRO A 301 -15.80 -2.66 -29.57
C PRO A 301 -15.89 -3.74 -30.66
N ASN A 302 -14.75 -4.14 -31.23
CA ASN A 302 -14.64 -5.23 -32.21
C ASN A 302 -14.40 -6.62 -31.57
N GLY A 303 -14.53 -6.73 -30.24
CA GLY A 303 -14.30 -7.96 -29.49
C GLY A 303 -12.83 -8.34 -29.27
N LYS A 304 -11.86 -7.53 -29.74
CA LYS A 304 -10.43 -7.80 -29.52
C LYS A 304 -10.01 -7.38 -28.12
N MET A 305 -9.15 -8.18 -27.50
CA MET A 305 -8.48 -7.81 -26.25
C MET A 305 -7.32 -6.85 -26.53
N GLN A 306 -7.11 -5.89 -25.64
CA GLN A 306 -5.98 -4.97 -25.71
C GLN A 306 -5.40 -4.70 -24.31
N SER A 307 -4.14 -5.08 -24.14
CA SER A 307 -3.38 -4.80 -22.91
C SER A 307 -3.07 -3.30 -22.75
N ARG A 308 -3.02 -2.85 -21.50
CA ARG A 308 -2.76 -1.47 -21.10
C ARG A 308 -1.72 -1.44 -19.99
N SER A 309 -0.71 -0.59 -20.17
CA SER A 309 0.35 -0.34 -19.20
C SER A 309 -0.03 0.78 -18.22
N LEU A 310 0.59 0.80 -17.04
CA LEU A 310 0.54 1.96 -16.14
C LEU A 310 1.22 3.17 -16.78
N TYR A 311 0.69 4.38 -16.54
CA TYR A 311 1.11 5.57 -17.27
C TYR A 311 2.58 5.97 -17.02
N PHE A 312 3.17 5.62 -15.88
CA PHE A 312 4.57 5.93 -15.60
C PHE A 312 5.54 5.26 -16.59
N TRP A 313 5.16 4.13 -17.20
CA TRP A 313 5.97 3.47 -18.22
C TRP A 313 6.21 4.35 -19.45
N SER A 314 5.45 5.44 -19.63
CA SER A 314 5.74 6.46 -20.65
C SER A 314 7.06 7.22 -20.42
N LYS A 315 7.63 7.15 -19.20
CA LYS A 315 8.88 7.84 -18.82
C LYS A 315 9.97 6.93 -18.26
N PHE A 316 9.63 5.71 -17.87
CA PHE A 316 10.56 4.75 -17.27
C PHE A 316 10.63 3.49 -18.12
N SER A 317 11.80 2.88 -18.20
CA SER A 317 12.03 1.63 -18.92
C SER A 317 12.20 0.41 -18.01
N THR A 318 12.40 0.62 -16.70
CA THR A 318 12.57 -0.47 -15.72
C THR A 318 11.92 -0.08 -14.38
N ALA A 319 11.46 -1.08 -13.62
CA ALA A 319 10.93 -0.87 -12.27
C ALA A 319 11.98 -0.26 -11.33
N ALA A 320 13.23 -0.71 -11.41
CA ALA A 320 14.34 -0.14 -10.65
C ALA A 320 14.54 1.37 -10.91
N ALA A 321 14.36 1.83 -12.16
CA ALA A 321 14.42 3.26 -12.49
C ALA A 321 13.27 4.05 -11.85
N VAL A 322 12.07 3.46 -11.74
CA VAL A 322 10.91 4.07 -11.06
C VAL A 322 11.21 4.23 -9.58
N VAL A 323 11.58 3.13 -8.91
CA VAL A 323 11.88 3.10 -7.47
C VAL A 323 12.99 4.09 -7.12
N SER A 324 14.12 4.04 -7.84
CA SER A 324 15.25 4.94 -7.61
C SER A 324 14.92 6.42 -7.83
N ARG A 325 14.00 6.73 -8.75
CA ARG A 325 13.58 8.12 -9.00
C ARG A 325 12.57 8.64 -8.00
N ALA A 326 11.68 7.78 -7.52
CA ALA A 326 10.57 8.18 -6.66
C ALA A 326 11.00 8.35 -5.19
N LEU A 327 11.90 7.48 -4.72
CA LEU A 327 12.33 7.42 -3.33
C LEU A 327 12.97 8.71 -2.77
N PRO A 328 13.90 9.40 -3.47
CA PRO A 328 14.47 10.65 -2.98
C PRO A 328 13.45 11.78 -2.83
N ARG A 329 12.37 11.76 -3.62
CA ARG A 329 11.37 12.85 -3.66
C ARG A 329 10.32 12.73 -2.55
N CYS A 330 10.11 11.52 -2.03
CA CYS A 330 9.31 11.32 -0.83
C CYS A 330 9.89 12.07 0.37
N ILE A 331 11.22 12.17 0.45
CA ILE A 331 11.91 12.87 1.53
C ILE A 331 11.49 14.35 1.61
N ASP A 332 11.30 15.00 0.46
CA ASP A 332 10.88 16.41 0.38
C ASP A 332 9.38 16.61 0.62
N ALA A 333 8.58 15.55 0.47
CA ALA A 333 7.12 15.58 0.64
C ALA A 333 6.68 15.38 2.10
N VAL A 334 7.59 15.04 3.03
CA VAL A 334 7.31 14.97 4.46
C VAL A 334 7.35 16.38 5.06
N PRO A 335 6.24 16.92 5.59
CA PRO A 335 6.21 18.26 6.17
C PRO A 335 7.22 18.39 7.32
N GLY A 336 8.08 19.41 7.27
CA GLY A 336 9.06 19.73 8.33
C GLY A 336 10.52 19.40 8.02
N LYS A 337 10.84 18.81 6.87
CA LYS A 337 12.23 18.64 6.41
C LYS A 337 12.65 19.82 5.51
N PRO A 338 13.87 20.39 5.66
CA PRO A 338 14.36 21.43 4.76
C PRO A 338 14.41 20.89 3.32
N ILE A 339 13.78 21.61 2.39
CA ILE A 339 13.74 21.24 0.97
C ILE A 339 15.17 21.20 0.42
N GLY A 340 15.65 20.00 0.06
CA GLY A 340 16.93 19.84 -0.61
C GLY A 340 16.84 20.37 -2.04
N GLN A 341 17.79 21.19 -2.45
CA GLN A 341 17.80 21.74 -3.81
C GLN A 341 17.93 20.58 -4.83
N PRO A 342 17.04 20.49 -5.84
CA PRO A 342 17.08 19.39 -6.79
C PRO A 342 18.39 19.42 -7.59
N PRO A 343 18.97 18.25 -7.94
CA PRO A 343 20.10 18.21 -8.86
C PRO A 343 19.69 18.84 -10.19
N THR A 344 20.47 19.81 -10.63
CA THR A 344 20.30 20.52 -11.90
C THR A 344 20.31 19.50 -13.05
N PRO A 345 19.32 19.52 -13.97
CA PRO A 345 19.35 18.64 -15.12
C PRO A 345 20.60 18.94 -15.97
N ALA A 346 21.47 17.96 -16.12
CA ALA A 346 22.48 17.98 -17.17
C ALA A 346 21.75 17.82 -18.51
N HIS A 347 21.77 18.90 -19.31
CA HIS A 347 21.31 19.04 -20.69
C HIS A 347 19.85 19.47 -20.92
N PRO A 348 19.61 20.48 -21.78
CA PRO A 348 18.27 20.90 -22.20
C PRO A 348 17.71 19.89 -23.21
N VAL A 349 16.54 19.32 -22.93
CA VAL A 349 15.79 18.55 -23.91
C VAL A 349 14.92 19.52 -24.69
N GLU A 350 15.35 19.82 -25.91
CA GLU A 350 14.66 20.68 -26.87
C GLU A 350 13.63 19.85 -27.67
N GLY A 351 12.40 20.36 -27.74
CA GLY A 351 11.46 20.08 -28.83
C GLY A 351 10.59 18.81 -28.73
N ILE A 352 9.38 18.92 -28.15
CA ILE A 352 8.22 18.15 -28.64
C ILE A 352 7.01 19.10 -28.73
N ARG A 353 6.62 19.42 -29.97
CA ARG A 353 5.41 20.19 -30.29
C ARG A 353 4.15 19.35 -30.07
N ARG A 354 3.13 19.99 -29.51
CA ARG A 354 1.74 19.54 -29.35
C ARG A 354 1.14 19.02 -30.65
N ILE A 355 0.49 17.86 -30.60
CA ILE A 355 -0.76 17.58 -31.33
C ILE A 355 -1.68 16.80 -30.38
N ILE A 356 -2.71 17.45 -29.84
CA ILE A 356 -3.85 16.79 -29.20
C ILE A 356 -5.09 17.28 -29.96
N GLN A 357 -5.80 16.36 -30.62
CA GLN A 357 -7.19 16.58 -31.02
C GLN A 357 -8.10 15.88 -30.00
N PRO A 358 -9.19 16.53 -29.54
CA PRO A 358 -10.11 15.93 -28.58
C PRO A 358 -11.18 15.11 -29.33
N GLN A 359 -11.21 13.80 -29.12
CA GLN A 359 -12.38 12.97 -29.42
C GLN A 359 -13.04 12.64 -28.07
N GLY A 360 -14.27 13.13 -27.90
CA GLY A 360 -14.99 13.09 -26.63
C GLY A 360 -15.30 11.67 -26.17
N LEU A 361 -14.96 11.37 -24.91
CA LEU A 361 -15.45 10.20 -24.19
C LEU A 361 -16.48 10.66 -23.15
N LYS A 362 -17.70 10.14 -23.29
CA LYS A 362 -18.75 10.19 -22.27
C LYS A 362 -18.40 9.19 -21.16
N TYR A 363 -18.37 9.66 -19.92
CA TYR A 363 -18.24 8.80 -18.74
C TYR A 363 -19.58 8.14 -18.42
N ILE A 364 -19.58 6.82 -18.18
CA ILE A 364 -20.67 6.11 -17.52
C ILE A 364 -20.17 5.76 -16.12
N LEU A 365 -20.78 6.35 -15.09
CA LEU A 365 -20.61 5.94 -13.70
C LEU A 365 -21.56 4.78 -13.44
N LEU A 366 -21.03 3.62 -13.05
CA LEU A 366 -21.84 2.53 -12.51
C LEU A 366 -21.86 2.68 -10.98
N ASP A 367 -23.03 3.02 -10.43
CA ASP A 367 -23.32 3.00 -8.99
C ASP A 367 -23.90 1.62 -8.65
N GLU A 368 -23.10 0.77 -7.99
CA GLU A 368 -23.57 -0.51 -7.45
C GLU A 368 -23.77 -0.38 -5.94
N ARG A 369 -24.97 0.02 -5.52
CA ARG A 369 -25.42 -0.18 -4.14
C ARG A 369 -26.25 -1.46 -4.04
N PRO A 370 -25.98 -2.36 -3.09
CA PRO A 370 -26.87 -3.47 -2.82
C PRO A 370 -28.12 -2.97 -2.08
N LYS A 371 -29.32 -3.24 -2.63
CA LYS A 371 -30.59 -3.07 -1.92
C LYS A 371 -30.73 -4.18 -0.87
N ARG A 372 -30.74 -3.83 0.42
CA ARG A 372 -31.23 -4.72 1.49
C ARG A 372 -32.76 -4.69 1.49
N GLY A 373 -33.38 -5.85 1.24
CA GLY A 373 -34.80 -6.09 1.52
C GLY A 373 -34.96 -6.97 2.75
N PHE A 374 -35.79 -6.53 3.70
CA PHE A 374 -36.22 -7.29 4.88
C PHE A 374 -37.35 -8.27 4.51
N GLY A 375 -37.31 -9.49 5.09
CA GLY A 375 -38.52 -10.26 5.45
C GLY A 375 -38.67 -11.68 4.87
N GLY A 376 -38.62 -12.69 5.75
CA GLY A 376 -39.67 -13.72 5.82
C GLY A 376 -39.44 -15.12 5.21
N GLU A 377 -39.26 -16.09 6.10
CA GLU A 377 -39.75 -17.48 6.05
C GLU A 377 -39.07 -18.56 5.16
N GLN A 378 -39.30 -19.79 5.60
CA GLN A 378 -38.43 -20.98 5.60
C GLN A 378 -39.04 -22.09 4.73
N GLU A 379 -38.26 -22.78 3.88
CA GLU A 379 -38.35 -24.25 3.65
C GLU A 379 -37.29 -24.82 2.68
N ARG A 380 -37.07 -26.13 2.80
CA ARG A 380 -35.97 -26.97 2.28
C ARG A 380 -36.03 -27.26 0.77
N GLY A 381 -34.87 -27.54 0.15
CA GLY A 381 -34.78 -28.33 -1.08
C GLY A 381 -33.41 -28.22 -1.79
N GLU A 382 -32.76 -29.35 -2.03
CA GLU A 382 -31.52 -29.49 -2.81
C GLU A 382 -31.65 -29.01 -4.26
N GLY A 383 -30.59 -28.42 -4.82
CA GLY A 383 -30.47 -28.19 -6.27
C GLY A 383 -29.47 -27.09 -6.62
N ARG A 384 -28.27 -27.47 -7.07
CA ARG A 384 -27.27 -26.58 -7.66
C ARG A 384 -27.79 -26.10 -9.03
N GLN A 385 -28.09 -24.81 -9.17
CA GLN A 385 -28.33 -24.16 -10.46
C GLN A 385 -27.43 -22.94 -10.61
N ASP A 386 -26.56 -22.99 -11.63
CA ASP A 386 -25.78 -21.84 -12.11
C ASP A 386 -26.73 -20.78 -12.65
N THR A 387 -26.73 -19.59 -12.05
CA THR A 387 -27.56 -18.46 -12.52
C THR A 387 -26.75 -17.63 -13.50
N VAL A 388 -27.08 -17.73 -14.79
CA VAL A 388 -26.61 -16.81 -15.84
C VAL A 388 -27.44 -15.54 -15.78
N HIS A 389 -26.83 -14.40 -15.44
CA HIS A 389 -27.51 -13.11 -15.44
C HIS A 389 -27.50 -12.48 -16.84
N HIS A 390 -28.64 -12.51 -17.52
CA HIS A 390 -28.90 -11.66 -18.69
C HIS A 390 -29.24 -10.24 -18.23
N VAL A 391 -28.40 -9.26 -18.58
CA VAL A 391 -28.70 -7.84 -18.37
C VAL A 391 -29.44 -7.29 -19.60
N ARG A 392 -30.67 -6.82 -19.37
CA ARG A 392 -31.49 -6.09 -20.36
C ARG A 392 -31.09 -4.60 -20.36
N VAL A 393 -30.76 -4.08 -21.54
CA VAL A 393 -30.53 -2.64 -21.75
C VAL A 393 -31.87 -1.90 -21.70
N LEU A 394 -32.01 -0.92 -20.81
CA LEU A 394 -33.11 0.05 -20.84
C LEU A 394 -32.58 1.35 -21.48
N GLU A 395 -32.97 1.61 -22.72
CA GLU A 395 -32.71 2.90 -23.39
C GLU A 395 -33.70 3.94 -22.87
N HIS A 396 -33.21 4.98 -22.20
CA HIS A 396 -33.99 6.20 -21.94
C HIS A 396 -33.67 7.24 -23.01
N ARG A 397 -34.59 7.41 -23.97
CA ARG A 397 -34.51 8.43 -25.03
C ARG A 397 -34.92 9.78 -24.43
N ALA A 398 -33.99 10.72 -24.36
CA ALA A 398 -34.30 12.12 -24.06
C ALA A 398 -34.64 12.84 -25.38
N GLU A 399 -35.91 13.18 -25.58
CA GLU A 399 -36.34 14.06 -26.67
C GLU A 399 -35.95 15.50 -26.37
N GLY A 400 -34.95 16.01 -27.10
CA GLY A 400 -34.60 17.42 -27.14
C GLY A 400 -35.40 18.13 -28.23
N ARG A 401 -36.28 19.06 -27.83
CA ARG A 401 -36.93 20.03 -28.72
C ARG A 401 -35.88 20.97 -29.32
N GLY A 402 -35.82 21.03 -30.65
CA GLY A 402 -35.17 22.12 -31.40
C GLY A 402 -36.17 22.67 -32.40
N GLY A 403 -36.67 23.88 -32.14
CA GLY A 403 -37.49 24.65 -33.08
C GLY A 403 -36.64 25.26 -34.18
N LEU A 404 -37.20 25.28 -35.38
CA LEU A 404 -36.75 26.02 -36.56
C LEU A 404 -37.29 27.46 -36.48
N GLU A 405 -36.39 28.43 -36.52
CA GLU A 405 -36.34 29.64 -37.37
C GLU A 405 -35.37 30.68 -36.79
#